data_AF-E9H0R4-F1
#
_entry.id   AF-E9H0R4-F1
#
_cell.length_a   1.000
_cell.length_b   1.000
_cell.length_c   1.000
_cell.angle_alpha   90.00
_cell.angle_beta   90.00
_cell.angle_gamma   90.00
#
_symmetry.space_group_name_H-M   'P 1'
#
loop_
_entity.id
_entity.type
_entity.pdbx_description
1 polymer ?
#
loop_
_entity_poly.entity_id
_entity_poly.type
_entity_poly.pdbx_seq_one_letter_code
_entity_poly.pdbx_strand_id
1 'polypeptide(L)'
;MTIVDDCSGYKIFAVGGWSTGIPDTVVLDLLLDLNPRYNQGQLSVLKSAITCNDTLAVIAVRTGLHLLLQHRLPAKQIEELESFVDHQNKNQHLFSLEKELVIISSSEGDRVFDIDYPKVYADAFETLIGALLRDCEREDKVIRKVVLNLMGDVIVKFHNNIPVCPLQRVNQNRIKPEFKEEKNLPDGTFHVILKVKNLQSFHGSGPSMKSAKTAAAKLAITTMPWCPTQNQAQGRKHKLTKNTVDCEVEKTNIFFAPIHQVPENISQCDGESVPRYEWKKN
;
A
#
# COMPACT_ATOMS: atom_id res chain seq x y z
N MET A 1 0.62 -20.67 14.45
CA MET A 1 0.43 -20.94 15.89
C MET A 1 1.80 -21.18 16.48
N THR A 2 2.36 -20.17 17.15
CA THR A 2 3.48 -20.34 18.09
C THR A 2 3.29 -19.25 19.13
N ILE A 3 2.96 -19.69 20.35
CA ILE A 3 2.86 -18.88 21.55
C ILE A 3 4.24 -18.95 22.19
N VAL A 4 4.79 -17.80 22.57
CA VAL A 4 5.83 -17.73 23.59
C VAL A 4 5.23 -16.88 24.71
N ASP A 5 4.81 -17.55 25.77
CA ASP A 5 4.50 -16.92 27.06
C ASP A 5 5.81 -16.45 27.68
N ASP A 6 5.90 -15.17 28.09
CA ASP A 6 6.24 -14.86 29.48
C ASP A 6 5.94 -13.41 29.92
N CYS A 7 5.41 -13.30 31.14
CA CYS A 7 5.43 -12.21 32.12
C CYS A 7 5.42 -10.72 31.69
N SER A 8 4.38 -10.26 30.99
CA SER A 8 3.81 -8.92 31.23
C SER A 8 2.35 -8.93 30.76
N GLY A 9 1.42 -8.50 31.61
CA GLY A 9 -0.02 -8.77 31.51
C GLY A 9 -0.76 -8.08 30.35
N TYR A 10 -0.23 -8.07 29.14
CA TYR A 10 -0.90 -7.56 27.94
C TYR A 10 -1.14 -8.69 26.95
N LYS A 11 -2.31 -9.32 27.07
CA LYS A 11 -2.86 -10.15 25.99
C LYS A 11 -3.24 -9.22 24.83
N ILE A 12 -2.35 -9.09 23.85
CA ILE A 12 -2.77 -8.69 22.51
C ILE A 12 -3.56 -9.88 21.95
N PHE A 13 -4.88 -9.81 22.11
CA PHE A 13 -5.78 -10.75 21.49
C PHE A 13 -5.73 -10.54 19.97
N ALA A 14 -4.92 -11.32 19.27
CA ALA A 14 -5.14 -11.62 17.86
C ALA A 14 -6.37 -12.53 17.77
N VAL A 15 -7.57 -11.93 17.88
CA VAL A 15 -8.82 -12.65 17.60
C VAL A 15 -8.94 -12.75 16.09
N GLY A 16 -8.83 -13.98 15.59
CA GLY A 16 -9.07 -14.28 14.18
C GLY A 16 -10.40 -13.73 13.70
N GLY A 17 -10.36 -13.05 12.55
CA GLY A 17 -11.55 -12.69 11.76
C GLY A 17 -11.91 -11.21 11.67
N TRP A 18 -11.26 -10.30 12.41
CA TRP A 18 -11.63 -8.87 12.44
C TRP A 18 -10.52 -7.86 12.09
N SER A 19 -9.26 -8.28 11.87
CA SER A 19 -8.17 -7.32 11.65
C SER A 19 -8.07 -6.79 10.21
N THR A 20 -8.52 -7.53 9.20
CA THR A 20 -8.20 -7.26 7.77
C THR A 20 -9.11 -6.24 7.08
N GLY A 21 -9.81 -5.38 7.83
CA GLY A 21 -10.80 -4.45 7.26
C GLY A 21 -10.91 -3.10 7.96
N ILE A 22 -10.04 -2.83 8.92
CA ILE A 22 -10.12 -1.64 9.76
C ILE A 22 -9.61 -0.39 9.01
N PRO A 23 -8.42 -0.41 8.37
CA PRO A 23 -8.01 0.70 7.52
C PRO A 23 -8.97 0.91 6.34
N ASP A 24 -9.55 -0.19 5.82
CA ASP A 24 -10.47 -0.18 4.68
C ASP A 24 -11.69 0.71 4.91
N THR A 25 -12.32 0.67 6.10
CA THR A 25 -13.51 1.50 6.37
C THR A 25 -13.14 2.97 6.45
N VAL A 26 -12.07 3.31 7.17
CA VAL A 26 -11.63 4.70 7.34
C VAL A 26 -11.19 5.28 5.99
N VAL A 27 -10.41 4.53 5.20
CA VAL A 27 -9.97 4.94 3.87
C VAL A 27 -11.15 5.10 2.91
N LEU A 28 -12.12 4.18 2.95
CA LEU A 28 -13.30 4.27 2.09
C LEU A 28 -14.09 5.55 2.38
N ASP A 29 -14.30 5.88 3.65
CA ASP A 29 -15.04 7.08 4.01
C ASP A 29 -14.26 8.35 3.66
N LEU A 30 -12.93 8.36 3.81
CA LEU A 30 -12.09 9.46 3.36
C LEU A 30 -12.14 9.64 1.83
N LEU A 31 -12.16 8.55 1.06
CA LEU A 31 -12.30 8.60 -0.40
C LEU A 31 -13.65 9.18 -0.84
N LEU A 32 -14.73 8.84 -0.13
CA LEU A 32 -16.07 9.37 -0.38
C LEU A 32 -16.16 10.86 -0.07
N ASP A 33 -15.54 11.31 1.02
CA ASP A 33 -15.45 12.75 1.34
C ASP A 33 -14.66 13.51 0.28
N LEU A 34 -13.56 12.93 -0.23
CA LEU A 34 -12.76 13.54 -1.29
C LEU A 34 -13.52 13.63 -2.63
N ASN A 35 -14.27 12.60 -2.98
CA ASN A 35 -15.08 12.60 -4.20
C ASN A 35 -16.30 11.69 -4.09
N PRO A 36 -17.49 12.26 -3.81
CA PRO A 36 -18.74 11.50 -3.70
C PRO A 36 -19.20 10.83 -5.00
N ARG A 37 -18.56 11.14 -6.15
CA ARG A 37 -18.95 10.66 -7.47
C ARG A 37 -18.20 9.40 -7.92
N TYR A 38 -17.37 8.82 -7.06
CA TYR A 38 -16.73 7.55 -7.40
C TYR A 38 -17.76 6.45 -7.62
N ASN A 39 -17.58 5.68 -8.71
CA ASN A 39 -18.35 4.46 -8.87
C ASN A 39 -17.74 3.30 -8.05
N GLN A 40 -18.51 2.23 -7.86
CA GLN A 40 -18.11 1.08 -7.05
C GLN A 40 -16.78 0.44 -7.53
N GLY A 41 -16.54 0.41 -8.84
CA GLY A 41 -15.29 -0.11 -9.41
C GLY A 41 -14.08 0.75 -9.03
N GLN A 42 -14.22 2.08 -9.10
CA GLN A 42 -13.16 3.01 -8.71
C GLN A 42 -12.86 2.94 -7.21
N LEU A 43 -13.90 2.91 -6.36
CA LEU A 43 -13.72 2.78 -4.91
C LEU A 43 -13.00 1.47 -4.56
N SER A 44 -13.39 0.36 -5.19
CA SER A 44 -12.75 -0.94 -4.98
C SER A 44 -11.26 -0.90 -5.34
N VAL A 45 -10.92 -0.34 -6.51
CA VAL A 45 -9.53 -0.21 -6.97
C VAL A 45 -8.71 0.70 -6.06
N LEU A 46 -9.24 1.88 -5.73
CA LEU A 46 -8.55 2.85 -4.87
C LEU A 46 -8.32 2.29 -3.47
N LYS A 47 -9.38 1.77 -2.84
CA LYS A 47 -9.30 1.15 -1.53
C LYS A 47 -8.25 0.04 -1.52
N SER A 48 -8.37 -0.94 -2.42
CA SER A 48 -7.42 -2.06 -2.49
C SER A 48 -5.99 -1.65 -2.80
N ALA A 49 -5.75 -0.51 -3.46
CA ALA A 49 -4.39 -0.01 -3.69
C ALA A 49 -3.84 0.73 -2.46
N ILE A 50 -4.65 1.55 -1.80
CA ILE A 50 -4.24 2.33 -0.62
C ILE A 50 -3.99 1.40 0.58
N THR A 51 -4.83 0.39 0.77
CA THR A 51 -4.75 -0.53 1.93
C THR A 51 -4.04 -1.85 1.62
N CYS A 52 -3.34 -1.98 0.48
CA CYS A 52 -2.54 -3.17 0.24
C CYS A 52 -1.32 -3.23 1.15
N ASN A 53 -0.87 -4.45 1.46
CA ASN A 53 0.29 -4.69 2.32
C ASN A 53 1.55 -3.94 1.85
N ASP A 54 1.76 -3.82 0.53
CA ASP A 54 2.91 -3.09 -0.01
C ASP A 54 2.84 -1.60 0.39
N THR A 55 1.69 -0.94 0.19
CA THR A 55 1.49 0.46 0.57
C THR A 55 1.64 0.65 2.09
N LEU A 56 1.01 -0.22 2.88
CA LEU A 56 1.06 -0.14 4.34
C LEU A 56 2.47 -0.38 4.90
N ALA A 57 3.23 -1.30 4.31
CA ALA A 57 4.62 -1.56 4.71
C ALA A 57 5.51 -0.34 4.45
N VAL A 58 5.36 0.33 3.30
CA VAL A 58 6.10 1.57 3.00
C VAL A 58 5.72 2.68 3.97
N ILE A 59 4.43 2.84 4.28
CA ILE A 59 3.98 3.85 5.26
C ILE A 59 4.57 3.56 6.64
N ALA A 60 4.56 2.30 7.10
CA ALA A 60 5.13 1.92 8.40
C ALA A 60 6.64 2.19 8.50
N VAL A 61 7.39 2.03 7.40
CA VAL A 61 8.80 2.42 7.38
C VAL A 61 8.92 3.94 7.41
N ARG A 62 8.22 4.64 6.51
CA ARG A 62 8.24 6.10 6.37
C ARG A 62 7.92 6.86 7.66
N THR A 63 7.00 6.32 8.47
CA THR A 63 6.55 6.97 9.71
C THR A 63 7.36 6.55 10.94
N GLY A 64 8.38 5.68 10.77
CA GLY A 64 9.17 5.17 11.88
C GLY A 64 8.49 4.07 12.70
N LEU A 65 7.29 3.61 12.32
CA LEU A 65 6.57 2.56 13.06
C LEU A 65 7.36 1.25 13.14
N HIS A 66 8.15 0.93 12.12
CA HIS A 66 9.06 -0.21 12.10
C HIS A 66 10.05 -0.24 13.28
N LEU A 67 10.45 0.93 13.81
CA LEU A 67 11.37 1.04 14.94
C LEU A 67 10.73 0.66 16.28
N LEU A 68 9.40 0.64 16.33
CA LEU A 68 8.63 0.30 17.53
C LEU A 68 8.30 -1.19 17.61
N LEU A 69 8.64 -1.97 16.59
CA LEU A 69 8.36 -3.41 16.55
C LEU A 69 9.29 -4.18 17.47
N GLN A 70 8.69 -4.81 18.47
CA GLN A 70 9.37 -5.82 19.28
C GLN A 70 9.25 -7.18 18.61
N HIS A 71 10.37 -7.84 18.36
CA HIS A 71 10.38 -9.13 17.69
C HIS A 71 11.47 -10.06 18.21
N ARG A 72 11.25 -11.37 18.10
CA ARG A 72 12.24 -12.42 18.37
C ARG A 72 12.48 -13.25 17.12
N LEU A 73 12.76 -12.57 16.01
CA LEU A 73 12.99 -13.19 14.72
C LEU A 73 14.43 -13.71 14.61
N PRO A 74 14.68 -14.76 13.80
CA PRO A 74 16.04 -15.17 13.44
C PRO A 74 16.79 -14.06 12.70
N ALA A 75 18.13 -14.04 12.82
CA ALA A 75 19.00 -13.02 12.21
C ALA A 75 18.71 -12.79 10.72
N LYS A 76 18.55 -13.86 9.93
CA LYS A 76 18.24 -13.76 8.50
C LYS A 76 16.95 -12.97 8.21
N GLN A 77 15.91 -13.16 9.01
CA GLN A 77 14.65 -12.42 8.82
C GLN A 77 14.83 -10.94 9.20
N ILE A 78 15.64 -10.65 10.20
CA ILE A 78 15.99 -9.28 10.58
C ILE A 78 16.74 -8.59 9.43
N GLU A 79 17.72 -9.25 8.83
CA GLU A 79 18.46 -8.73 7.66
C GLU A 79 17.52 -8.43 6.47
N GLU A 80 16.52 -9.28 6.22
CA GLU A 80 15.51 -9.05 5.18
C GLU A 80 14.65 -7.80 5.48
N LEU A 81 14.30 -7.58 6.74
CA LEU A 81 13.56 -6.40 7.20
C LEU A 81 14.41 -5.12 7.07
N GLU A 82 15.65 -5.15 7.53
CA GLU A 82 16.59 -4.03 7.47
C GLU A 82 16.92 -3.66 6.01
N SER A 83 17.15 -4.66 5.15
CA SER A 83 17.35 -4.45 3.71
C SER A 83 16.17 -3.74 3.05
N PHE A 84 14.93 -4.08 3.43
CA PHE A 84 13.75 -3.37 2.97
C PHE A 84 13.74 -1.92 3.46
N VAL A 85 14.05 -1.66 4.73
CA VAL A 85 14.13 -0.30 5.30
C VAL A 85 15.16 0.54 4.56
N ASP A 86 16.37 0.02 4.37
CA ASP A 86 17.45 0.68 3.63
C ASP A 86 17.06 1.02 2.20
N HIS A 87 16.39 0.08 1.52
CA HIS A 87 15.87 0.30 0.17
C HIS A 87 14.82 1.43 0.14
N GLN A 88 13.88 1.44 1.10
CA GLN A 88 12.87 2.49 1.17
C GLN A 88 13.46 3.87 1.51
N ASN A 89 14.47 3.92 2.37
CA ASN A 89 15.20 5.16 2.68
C ASN A 89 15.92 5.71 1.44
N LYS A 90 16.60 4.85 0.68
CA LYS A 90 17.25 5.23 -0.59
C LYS A 90 16.24 5.72 -1.63
N ASN A 91 15.06 5.09 -1.69
CA ASN A 91 13.99 5.44 -2.61
C ASN A 91 13.05 6.56 -2.09
N GLN A 92 13.41 7.22 -0.99
CA GLN A 92 12.64 8.32 -0.37
C GLN A 92 11.17 7.97 -0.10
N HIS A 93 10.87 6.69 0.17
CA HIS A 93 9.52 6.17 0.39
C HIS A 93 8.54 6.54 -0.75
N LEU A 94 9.03 6.70 -1.97
CA LEU A 94 8.18 7.03 -3.11
C LEU A 94 7.26 5.87 -3.42
N PHE A 95 5.94 6.11 -3.35
CA PHE A 95 4.93 5.16 -3.78
C PHE A 95 4.91 5.04 -5.30
N SER A 96 5.82 4.25 -5.87
CA SER A 96 5.77 3.96 -7.29
C SER A 96 4.63 2.97 -7.57
N LEU A 97 3.74 3.32 -8.50
CA LEU A 97 2.75 2.39 -9.06
C LEU A 97 3.42 1.18 -9.72
N GLU A 98 4.72 1.32 -10.02
CA GLU A 98 5.57 0.35 -10.67
C GLU A 98 6.70 0.01 -9.70
N LYS A 99 6.39 -0.90 -8.76
CA LYS A 99 7.37 -1.52 -7.85
C LYS A 99 8.52 -2.13 -8.65
N GLU A 100 9.75 -1.91 -8.18
CA GLU A 100 10.95 -2.46 -8.80
C GLU A 100 10.92 -3.99 -8.84
N LEU A 101 11.34 -4.54 -9.96
CA LEU A 101 11.42 -5.98 -10.20
C LEU A 101 12.85 -6.44 -9.96
N VAL A 102 13.01 -7.59 -9.33
CA VAL A 102 14.33 -8.21 -9.16
C VAL A 102 14.62 -9.15 -10.32
N ILE A 103 15.77 -8.96 -10.97
CA ILE A 103 16.21 -9.84 -12.05
C ILE A 103 16.95 -11.03 -11.43
N ILE A 104 16.53 -12.23 -11.79
CA ILE A 104 17.18 -13.49 -11.46
C ILE A 104 17.75 -14.06 -12.76
N SER A 105 19.07 -14.12 -12.85
CA SER A 105 19.77 -14.73 -13.98
C SER A 105 20.10 -16.19 -13.66
N SER A 106 19.75 -17.12 -14.57
CA SER A 106 20.09 -18.53 -14.44
C SER A 106 20.51 -19.13 -15.79
N SER A 107 20.96 -20.39 -15.79
CA SER A 107 21.27 -21.12 -17.02
C SER A 107 20.07 -21.27 -17.98
N GLU A 108 18.85 -21.08 -17.47
CA GLU A 108 17.60 -21.13 -18.23
C GLU A 108 17.17 -19.75 -18.76
N GLY A 109 17.96 -18.70 -18.50
CA GLY A 109 17.71 -17.32 -18.92
C GLY A 109 17.27 -16.39 -17.81
N ASP A 110 17.26 -15.09 -18.12
CA ASP A 110 16.86 -14.03 -17.18
C ASP A 110 15.34 -14.03 -16.96
N ARG A 111 14.94 -13.88 -15.70
CA ARG A 111 13.55 -13.77 -15.26
C ARG A 111 13.40 -12.67 -14.24
N VAL A 112 12.22 -12.06 -14.15
CA VAL A 112 11.91 -11.08 -13.11
C VAL A 112 11.06 -11.66 -12.00
N PHE A 113 11.29 -11.16 -10.79
CA PHE A 113 10.54 -11.47 -9.59
C PHE A 113 9.92 -10.19 -9.03
N ASP A 114 8.64 -10.27 -8.69
CA ASP A 114 7.94 -9.26 -7.91
C ASP A 114 8.03 -9.67 -6.44
N ILE A 115 8.98 -9.08 -5.70
CA ILE A 115 9.26 -9.47 -4.32
C ILE A 115 8.20 -8.89 -3.40
N ASP A 116 7.46 -9.71 -2.67
CA ASP A 116 6.51 -9.24 -1.67
C ASP A 116 7.20 -8.39 -0.59
N TYR A 117 6.59 -7.26 -0.20
CA TYR A 117 7.13 -6.47 0.90
C TYR A 117 6.91 -7.18 2.24
N PRO A 118 7.72 -6.88 3.28
CA PRO A 118 7.60 -7.57 4.56
C PRO A 118 6.25 -7.31 5.22
N LYS A 119 5.41 -8.35 5.28
CA LYS A 119 4.03 -8.27 5.79
C LYS A 119 3.96 -7.75 7.23
N VAL A 120 4.99 -8.02 8.05
CA VAL A 120 5.05 -7.56 9.44
C VAL A 120 4.89 -6.04 9.57
N TYR A 121 5.37 -5.26 8.59
CA TYR A 121 5.21 -3.80 8.61
C TYR A 121 3.79 -3.36 8.26
N ALA A 122 3.13 -4.07 7.34
CA ALA A 122 1.70 -3.85 7.09
C ALA A 122 0.86 -4.21 8.32
N ASP A 123 1.13 -5.38 8.92
CA ASP A 123 0.43 -5.86 10.12
C ASP A 123 0.64 -4.89 11.30
N ALA A 124 1.83 -4.30 11.43
CA ALA A 124 2.12 -3.25 12.43
C ALA A 124 1.22 -2.02 12.23
N PHE A 125 1.08 -1.57 10.98
CA PHE A 125 0.23 -0.44 10.64
C PHE A 125 -1.25 -0.73 10.95
N GLU A 126 -1.75 -1.90 10.52
CA GLU A 126 -3.12 -2.32 10.84
C GLU A 126 -3.37 -2.38 12.34
N THR A 127 -2.39 -2.89 13.10
CA THR A 127 -2.44 -2.97 14.56
C THR A 127 -2.52 -1.58 15.19
N LEU A 128 -1.74 -0.60 14.69
CA LEU A 128 -1.80 0.79 15.15
C LEU A 128 -3.21 1.39 14.95
N ILE A 129 -3.80 1.22 13.76
CA ILE A 129 -5.15 1.74 13.49
C ILE A 129 -6.18 1.02 14.38
N GLY A 130 -6.04 -0.29 14.57
CA GLY A 130 -6.90 -1.05 15.47
C GLY A 130 -6.82 -0.58 16.93
N ALA A 131 -5.62 -0.27 17.42
CA ALA A 131 -5.42 0.30 18.75
C ALA A 131 -6.05 1.69 18.87
N LEU A 132 -5.82 2.58 17.90
CA LEU A 132 -6.43 3.92 17.88
C LEU A 132 -7.95 3.87 17.90
N LEU A 133 -8.57 2.98 17.14
CA LEU A 133 -10.02 2.80 17.13
C LEU A 133 -10.57 2.33 18.48
N ARG A 134 -9.80 1.54 19.21
CA ARG A 134 -10.15 1.08 20.55
C ARG A 134 -9.99 2.20 21.58
N ASP A 135 -8.87 2.92 21.52
CA ASP A 135 -8.51 3.94 22.51
C ASP A 135 -9.33 5.22 22.35
N CYS A 136 -9.72 5.58 21.13
CA CYS A 136 -10.54 6.75 20.87
C CYS A 136 -12.06 6.47 20.96
N GLU A 137 -12.49 5.31 21.48
CA GLU A 137 -13.90 4.87 21.50
C GLU A 137 -14.60 5.02 20.13
N ARG A 138 -13.84 4.88 19.03
CA ARG A 138 -14.28 5.09 17.65
C ARG A 138 -14.71 6.53 17.32
N GLU A 139 -14.14 7.54 17.99
CA GLU A 139 -14.31 8.95 17.61
C GLU A 139 -13.69 9.21 16.23
N ASP A 140 -14.56 9.23 15.21
CA ASP A 140 -14.21 9.29 13.79
C ASP A 140 -13.28 10.46 13.43
N LYS A 141 -13.48 11.63 14.07
CA LYS A 141 -12.67 12.84 13.80
C LYS A 141 -11.19 12.64 14.14
N VAL A 142 -10.89 12.00 15.26
CA VAL A 142 -9.50 11.80 15.72
C VAL A 142 -8.82 10.77 14.83
N ILE A 143 -9.49 9.65 14.56
CA ILE A 143 -8.96 8.56 13.74
C ILE A 143 -8.69 9.04 12.32
N ARG A 144 -9.64 9.75 11.70
CA ARG A 144 -9.45 10.35 10.37
C ARG A 144 -8.26 11.28 10.32
N LYS A 145 -8.11 12.16 11.32
CA LYS A 145 -6.96 13.08 11.40
C LYS A 145 -5.64 12.32 11.42
N VAL A 146 -5.55 11.25 12.21
CA VAL A 146 -4.34 10.41 12.26
C VAL A 146 -4.10 9.70 10.93
N VAL A 147 -5.12 9.07 10.33
CA VAL A 147 -4.97 8.40 9.03
C VAL A 147 -4.57 9.36 7.93
N LEU A 148 -5.18 10.56 7.86
CA LEU A 148 -4.79 11.60 6.90
C LEU A 148 -3.35 12.08 7.11
N ASN A 149 -2.88 12.19 8.36
CA ASN A 149 -1.49 12.52 8.63
C ASN A 149 -0.51 11.41 8.19
N LEU A 150 -0.91 10.14 8.33
CA LEU A 150 -0.05 9.00 7.99
C LEU A 150 0.01 8.70 6.49
N MET A 151 -1.10 8.91 5.76
CA MET A 151 -1.23 8.48 4.35
C MET A 151 -2.04 9.41 3.44
N GLY A 152 -2.38 10.62 3.87
CA GLY A 152 -3.18 11.56 3.07
C GLY A 152 -2.56 11.88 1.71
N ASP A 153 -1.24 11.96 1.65
CA ASP A 153 -0.49 12.15 0.40
C ASP A 153 -0.65 10.95 -0.56
N VAL A 154 -0.66 9.72 -0.05
CA VAL A 154 -0.91 8.50 -0.83
C VAL A 154 -2.33 8.48 -1.36
N ILE A 155 -3.30 8.84 -0.52
CA ILE A 155 -4.71 8.94 -0.91
C ILE A 155 -4.86 9.95 -2.06
N VAL A 156 -4.28 11.15 -1.94
CA VAL A 156 -4.32 12.18 -2.99
C VAL A 156 -3.61 11.70 -4.26
N LYS A 157 -2.47 11.02 -4.13
CA LYS A 157 -1.71 10.48 -5.26
C LYS A 157 -2.54 9.48 -6.07
N PHE A 158 -3.20 8.53 -5.41
CA PHE A 158 -4.02 7.52 -6.08
C PHE A 158 -5.37 8.07 -6.54
N HIS A 159 -5.92 9.07 -5.84
CA HIS A 159 -7.08 9.83 -6.31
C HIS A 159 -6.80 10.47 -7.68
N ASN A 160 -5.66 11.16 -7.81
CA ASN A 160 -5.25 11.84 -9.05
C ASN A 160 -4.90 10.86 -10.17
N ASN A 161 -4.34 9.70 -9.83
CA ASN A 161 -3.96 8.66 -10.77
C ASN A 161 -4.42 7.29 -10.27
N ILE A 162 -5.66 6.92 -10.64
CA ILE A 162 -6.26 5.64 -10.22
C ILE A 162 -5.36 4.49 -10.70
N PRO A 163 -4.81 3.67 -9.79
CA PRO A 163 -3.93 2.56 -10.14
C PRO A 163 -4.62 1.58 -11.08
N VAL A 164 -3.91 1.13 -12.11
CA VAL A 164 -4.39 0.07 -13.01
C VAL A 164 -3.58 -1.19 -12.77
N CYS A 165 -4.27 -2.30 -12.48
CA CYS A 165 -3.64 -3.60 -12.29
C CYS A 165 -2.75 -3.95 -13.52
N PRO A 166 -1.48 -4.36 -13.35
CA PRO A 166 -0.58 -4.68 -14.46
C PRO A 166 -1.18 -5.69 -15.45
N LEU A 167 -1.83 -6.74 -14.93
CA LEU A 167 -2.52 -7.75 -15.76
C LEU A 167 -3.66 -7.13 -16.57
N GLN A 168 -4.44 -6.24 -15.97
CA GLN A 168 -5.50 -5.54 -16.66
C GLN A 168 -4.94 -4.60 -17.74
N ARG A 169 -3.89 -3.85 -17.40
CA ARG A 169 -3.23 -2.91 -18.32
C ARG A 169 -2.72 -3.62 -19.57
N VAL A 170 -1.99 -4.74 -19.44
CA VAL A 170 -1.53 -5.50 -20.62
C VAL A 170 -2.69 -6.10 -21.42
N ASN A 171 -3.74 -6.59 -20.77
CA ASN A 171 -4.89 -7.19 -21.46
C ASN A 171 -5.80 -6.17 -22.17
N GLN A 172 -5.82 -4.92 -21.72
CA GLN A 172 -6.54 -3.82 -22.35
C GLN A 172 -5.81 -3.25 -23.56
N ASN A 173 -4.60 -3.71 -23.89
CA ASN A 173 -3.91 -3.24 -25.08
C ASN A 173 -4.54 -3.75 -26.37
N ARG A 174 -4.31 -3.00 -27.46
CA ARG A 174 -4.72 -3.40 -28.82
C ARG A 174 -4.06 -4.72 -29.23
N ILE A 175 -2.80 -4.89 -28.88
CA ILE A 175 -2.07 -6.14 -29.09
C ILE A 175 -2.37 -7.04 -27.90
N LYS A 176 -3.12 -8.11 -28.13
CA LYS A 176 -3.45 -9.10 -27.10
C LYS A 176 -2.21 -9.91 -26.76
N PRO A 177 -1.76 -9.89 -25.51
CA PRO A 177 -0.64 -10.69 -25.09
C PRO A 177 -1.12 -12.11 -24.71
N GLU A 178 -0.24 -13.10 -24.85
CA GLU A 178 -0.50 -14.49 -24.50
C GLU A 178 0.36 -14.88 -23.30
N PHE A 179 -0.28 -15.33 -22.22
CA PHE A 179 0.43 -15.90 -21.07
C PHE A 179 0.62 -17.40 -21.30
N LYS A 180 1.86 -17.87 -21.25
CA LYS A 180 2.22 -19.30 -21.30
C LYS A 180 2.83 -19.70 -19.98
N GLU A 181 2.25 -20.73 -19.38
CA GLU A 181 2.73 -21.32 -18.14
C GLU A 181 3.83 -22.31 -18.48
N GLU A 182 4.99 -22.15 -17.86
CA GLU A 182 6.11 -23.08 -17.98
C GLU A 182 6.11 -24.05 -16.80
N LYS A 183 6.97 -25.06 -16.88
CA LYS A 183 7.18 -25.97 -15.75
C LYS A 183 7.64 -25.16 -14.53
N ASN A 184 7.15 -25.56 -13.37
CA ASN A 184 7.63 -25.01 -12.11
C ASN A 184 9.15 -25.22 -12.02
N LEU A 185 9.81 -24.22 -11.45
CA LEU A 185 11.24 -24.21 -11.29
C LEU A 185 11.65 -25.19 -10.18
N PRO A 186 12.92 -25.64 -10.15
CA PRO A 186 13.40 -26.58 -9.14
C PRO A 186 13.25 -26.08 -7.69
N ASP A 187 13.19 -24.76 -7.51
CA ASP A 187 12.96 -24.09 -6.23
C ASP A 187 11.46 -24.06 -5.80
N GLY A 188 10.57 -24.63 -6.62
CA GLY A 188 9.12 -24.65 -6.38
C GLY A 188 8.39 -23.39 -6.83
N THR A 189 9.07 -22.42 -7.44
CA THR A 189 8.45 -21.18 -7.92
C THR A 189 7.76 -21.37 -9.27
N PHE A 190 6.68 -20.62 -9.49
CA PHE A 190 5.96 -20.61 -10.76
C PHE A 190 6.71 -19.75 -11.78
N HIS A 191 6.74 -20.19 -13.03
CA HIS A 191 7.33 -19.44 -14.15
C HIS A 191 6.29 -19.24 -15.26
N VAL A 192 6.14 -17.98 -15.67
CA VAL A 192 5.21 -17.58 -16.73
C VAL A 192 5.92 -16.71 -17.75
N ILE A 193 5.66 -16.99 -19.02
CA ILE A 193 6.12 -16.18 -20.14
C ILE A 193 4.93 -15.40 -20.71
N LEU A 194 5.05 -14.08 -20.74
CA LEU A 194 4.13 -13.19 -21.43
C LEU A 194 4.65 -12.90 -22.85
N LYS A 195 3.98 -13.45 -23.87
CA LYS A 195 4.33 -13.25 -25.28
C LYS A 195 3.46 -12.16 -25.90
N VAL A 196 4.08 -11.15 -26.50
CA VAL A 196 3.38 -10.06 -27.20
C VAL A 196 3.58 -10.25 -28.71
N LYS A 197 2.77 -11.13 -29.32
CA LYS A 197 2.90 -11.55 -30.74
C LYS A 197 4.38 -11.88 -31.11
N ASN A 198 4.84 -11.45 -32.29
CA ASN A 198 6.20 -11.63 -32.78
C ASN A 198 7.15 -10.51 -32.31
N LEU A 199 6.78 -9.72 -31.29
CA LEU A 199 7.60 -8.63 -30.81
C LEU A 199 8.59 -9.14 -29.76
N GLN A 200 8.08 -9.49 -28.57
CA GLN A 200 8.91 -9.81 -27.40
C GLN A 200 8.23 -10.81 -26.47
N SER A 201 9.05 -11.48 -25.66
CA SER A 201 8.63 -12.39 -24.58
C SER A 201 9.20 -11.89 -23.26
N PHE A 202 8.37 -11.86 -22.22
CA PHE A 202 8.74 -11.36 -20.90
C PHE A 202 8.56 -12.47 -19.86
N HIS A 203 9.62 -12.75 -19.11
CA HIS A 203 9.69 -13.90 -18.22
C HIS A 203 9.48 -13.45 -16.78
N GLY A 204 8.39 -13.88 -16.15
CA GLY A 204 8.07 -13.56 -14.76
C GLY A 204 7.96 -14.80 -13.90
N SER A 205 8.48 -14.72 -12.69
CA SER A 205 8.43 -15.79 -11.71
C SER A 205 7.90 -15.29 -10.36
N GLY A 206 7.38 -16.23 -9.56
CA GLY A 206 6.80 -15.89 -8.26
C GLY A 206 6.36 -17.11 -7.46
N PRO A 207 6.03 -16.92 -6.17
CA PRO A 207 5.53 -18.00 -5.29
C PRO A 207 4.13 -18.50 -5.69
N SER A 208 3.41 -17.73 -6.52
CA SER A 208 2.10 -18.12 -7.05
C SER A 208 2.01 -17.82 -8.55
N MET A 209 1.06 -18.49 -9.22
CA MET A 209 0.73 -18.21 -10.62
C MET A 209 0.35 -16.73 -10.85
N LYS A 210 -0.37 -16.12 -9.89
CA LYS A 210 -0.80 -14.72 -9.98
C LYS A 210 0.39 -13.76 -9.88
N SER A 211 1.31 -14.00 -8.95
CA SER A 211 2.53 -13.17 -8.81
C SER A 211 3.44 -13.32 -10.02
N ALA A 212 3.62 -14.54 -10.56
CA ALA A 212 4.42 -14.77 -11.76
C ALA A 212 3.85 -14.05 -13.00
N LYS A 213 2.53 -14.15 -13.21
CA LYS A 213 1.83 -13.38 -14.27
C LYS A 213 1.99 -11.88 -14.08
N THR A 214 1.89 -11.39 -12.84
CA THR A 214 2.01 -9.96 -12.51
C THR A 214 3.42 -9.45 -12.77
N ALA A 215 4.45 -10.21 -12.37
CA ALA A 215 5.85 -9.89 -12.64
C ALA A 215 6.13 -9.80 -14.15
N ALA A 216 5.68 -10.78 -14.93
CA ALA A 216 5.82 -10.77 -16.39
C ALA A 216 5.13 -9.55 -17.02
N ALA A 217 3.91 -9.23 -16.56
CA ALA A 217 3.17 -8.06 -17.03
C ALA A 217 3.84 -6.73 -16.65
N LYS A 218 4.37 -6.59 -15.44
CA LYS A 218 5.13 -5.41 -15.00
C LYS A 218 6.39 -5.20 -15.85
N LEU A 219 7.15 -6.27 -16.10
CA LEU A 219 8.34 -6.20 -16.97
C LEU A 219 7.94 -5.76 -18.37
N ALA A 220 6.88 -6.34 -18.91
CA ALA A 220 6.39 -5.99 -20.22
C ALA A 220 5.95 -4.50 -20.27
N ILE A 221 5.22 -4.00 -19.26
CA ILE A 221 4.82 -2.59 -19.11
C ILE A 221 6.00 -1.62 -19.11
N THR A 222 7.07 -1.98 -18.41
CA THR A 222 8.26 -1.13 -18.26
C THR A 222 9.19 -1.19 -19.47
N THR A 223 9.17 -2.28 -20.24
CA THR A 223 10.15 -2.52 -21.32
C THR A 223 9.65 -2.05 -22.70
N MET A 224 8.34 -2.03 -22.94
CA MET A 224 7.79 -1.63 -24.23
C MET A 224 6.67 -0.58 -24.10
N PRO A 225 6.50 0.33 -25.09
CA PRO A 225 5.41 1.29 -25.09
C PRO A 225 4.07 0.58 -25.34
N TRP A 226 3.14 0.72 -24.40
CA TRP A 226 1.79 0.16 -24.50
C TRP A 226 0.80 1.22 -24.97
N CYS A 227 0.05 0.91 -26.04
CA CYS A 227 -1.05 1.75 -26.51
C CYS A 227 -2.35 1.37 -25.79
N PRO A 228 -2.82 2.16 -24.80
CA PRO A 228 -4.10 1.88 -24.17
C PRO A 228 -5.20 1.86 -25.24
N THR A 229 -6.14 0.91 -25.14
CA THR A 229 -7.42 1.08 -25.85
C THR A 229 -8.15 2.27 -25.25
N GLN A 230 -8.75 3.11 -26.09
CA GLN A 230 -9.57 4.22 -25.61
C GLN A 230 -10.63 3.67 -24.64
N ASN A 231 -10.60 4.17 -23.40
CA ASN A 231 -11.55 3.80 -22.36
C ASN A 231 -12.99 4.01 -22.87
N GLN A 232 -13.76 2.93 -23.01
CA GLN A 232 -15.23 2.97 -23.01
C GLN A 232 -15.80 3.20 -21.57
N ALA A 233 -15.06 3.93 -20.74
CA ALA A 233 -15.43 4.33 -19.38
C ALA A 233 -15.53 5.86 -19.22
N GLN A 234 -15.52 6.62 -20.32
CA GLN A 234 -16.08 7.96 -20.33
C GLN A 234 -17.58 7.83 -20.60
N GLY A 235 -18.39 8.28 -19.63
CA GLY A 235 -19.83 8.09 -19.60
C GLY A 235 -20.52 8.41 -20.91
N ARG A 236 -21.57 7.62 -21.22
CA ARG A 236 -22.60 7.99 -22.18
C ARG A 236 -23.03 9.43 -21.88
N LYS A 237 -22.66 10.36 -22.75
CA LYS A 237 -23.19 11.73 -22.76
C LYS A 237 -24.70 11.64 -22.92
N HIS A 238 -25.44 11.66 -21.82
CA HIS A 238 -26.86 11.99 -21.89
C HIS A 238 -26.96 13.48 -22.17
N LYS A 239 -27.80 13.82 -23.15
CA LYS A 239 -28.07 15.18 -23.60
C LYS A 239 -28.40 16.07 -22.41
N LEU A 240 -27.66 17.17 -22.33
CA LEU A 240 -27.86 18.29 -21.43
C LEU A 240 -29.24 18.93 -21.70
N THR A 241 -30.20 18.78 -20.79
CA THR A 241 -31.23 19.80 -20.60
C THR A 241 -30.73 20.76 -19.53
N LYS A 242 -30.53 22.02 -19.95
CA LYS A 242 -30.13 23.12 -19.09
C LYS A 242 -31.14 23.26 -17.95
N ASN A 243 -30.66 23.15 -16.71
CA ASN A 243 -31.17 23.92 -15.59
C ASN A 243 -29.97 24.29 -14.72
N THR A 244 -29.65 25.57 -14.75
CA THR A 244 -28.66 26.27 -13.94
C THR A 244 -29.06 26.21 -12.47
N VAL A 245 -28.16 25.69 -11.63
CA VAL A 245 -28.06 26.07 -10.23
C VAL A 245 -26.58 26.29 -9.96
N ASP A 246 -26.22 27.55 -9.78
CA ASP A 246 -24.90 27.96 -9.34
C ASP A 246 -24.68 27.44 -7.91
N CYS A 247 -23.66 26.61 -7.72
CA CYS A 247 -23.10 26.33 -6.40
C CYS A 247 -21.63 26.71 -6.44
N GLU A 248 -21.31 27.83 -5.81
CA GLU A 248 -19.94 28.23 -5.50
C GLU A 248 -19.25 27.12 -4.70
N VAL A 249 -18.18 26.58 -5.26
CA VAL A 249 -17.30 25.65 -4.55
C VAL A 249 -16.35 26.48 -3.71
N GLU A 250 -16.62 26.57 -2.41
CA GLU A 250 -15.62 27.01 -1.44
C GLU A 250 -14.39 26.10 -1.57
N LYS A 251 -13.29 26.69 -2.02
CA LYS A 251 -11.98 26.05 -2.05
C LYS A 251 -11.49 25.93 -0.60
N THR A 252 -11.74 24.80 0.03
CA THR A 252 -11.03 24.42 1.26
C THR A 252 -9.57 24.14 0.88
N ASN A 253 -8.73 25.18 1.05
CA ASN A 253 -7.28 25.06 1.05
C ASN A 253 -6.87 24.15 2.21
N ILE A 254 -6.66 22.86 1.94
CA ILE A 254 -5.97 21.96 2.86
C ILE A 254 -4.48 22.28 2.75
N PHE A 255 -3.99 23.17 3.60
CA PHE A 255 -2.57 23.44 3.77
C PHE A 255 -1.93 22.24 4.47
N PHE A 256 -1.06 21.52 3.76
CA PHE A 256 -0.15 20.54 4.36
C PHE A 256 1.13 21.27 4.77
N ALA A 257 1.46 21.24 6.06
CA ALA A 257 2.77 21.70 6.53
C ALA A 257 3.84 20.70 6.06
N PRO A 258 5.00 21.16 5.53
CA PRO A 258 6.07 20.27 5.15
C PRO A 258 6.72 19.64 6.38
N ILE A 259 6.88 18.32 6.35
CA ILE A 259 7.69 17.60 7.34
C ILE A 259 9.14 17.68 6.87
N HIS A 260 9.92 18.59 7.45
CA HIS A 260 11.37 18.54 7.37
C HIS A 260 11.99 18.70 8.76
N GLN A 261 12.94 17.78 9.00
CA GLN A 261 14.01 17.77 9.99
C GLN A 261 13.61 17.41 11.43
N VAL A 262 13.87 16.14 11.76
CA VAL A 262 14.21 15.71 13.13
C VAL A 262 15.52 16.41 13.50
N PRO A 263 15.58 17.22 14.57
CA PRO A 263 16.86 17.71 15.07
C PRO A 263 17.58 16.56 15.80
N GLU A 264 18.79 16.23 15.35
CA GLU A 264 19.79 15.56 16.18
C GLU A 264 20.16 16.48 17.34
N ASN A 265 19.68 16.17 18.54
CA ASN A 265 20.35 16.43 19.82
C ASN A 265 19.54 15.81 20.96
N ILE A 266 19.86 14.55 21.28
CA ILE A 266 19.54 13.97 22.59
C ILE A 266 20.71 14.36 23.51
N SER A 267 20.53 15.39 24.32
CA SER A 267 21.37 15.66 25.49
C SER A 267 20.48 15.94 26.69
N GLN A 268 20.57 15.03 27.66
CA GLN A 268 20.19 15.12 29.08
C GLN A 268 19.42 16.37 29.54
N CYS A 269 18.22 16.14 30.08
CA CYS A 269 17.70 16.98 31.16
C CYS A 269 17.16 16.09 32.27
N ASP A 270 17.75 16.28 33.45
CA ASP A 270 17.44 15.69 34.73
C ASP A 270 16.01 15.96 35.20
N GLY A 271 15.56 15.14 36.14
CA GLY A 271 14.19 15.13 36.64
C GLY A 271 13.77 16.43 37.32
N GLU A 272 12.62 16.93 36.90
CA GLU A 272 11.74 17.77 37.72
C GLU A 272 10.28 17.34 37.55
N SER A 273 9.62 17.25 38.69
CA SER A 273 8.25 16.79 38.94
C SER A 273 7.18 17.60 38.20
N VAL A 274 6.28 16.91 37.48
CA VAL A 274 5.07 17.49 36.86
C VAL A 274 3.84 17.22 37.75
N PRO A 275 2.98 18.21 38.03
CA PRO A 275 1.90 18.11 39.01
C PRO A 275 0.71 17.26 38.55
N ARG A 276 0.15 16.51 39.52
CA ARG A 276 -1.02 15.65 39.40
C ARG A 276 -2.30 16.50 39.37
N TYR A 277 -3.01 16.53 38.24
CA TYR A 277 -4.34 17.15 38.14
C TYR A 277 -5.42 16.15 38.61
N GLU A 278 -6.12 16.51 39.69
CA GLU A 278 -7.32 15.82 40.19
C GLU A 278 -8.54 16.21 39.36
N TRP A 279 -9.27 15.22 38.85
CA TRP A 279 -10.59 15.41 38.25
C TRP A 279 -11.67 15.43 39.33
N LYS A 280 -12.28 16.61 39.56
CA LYS A 280 -13.53 16.70 40.32
C LYS A 280 -14.68 16.17 39.47
N LYS A 281 -15.42 15.20 40.01
CA LYS A 281 -16.71 14.75 39.48
C LYS A 281 -17.76 15.83 39.72
N ASN A 282 -18.46 16.25 38.68
CA ASN A 282 -19.85 16.68 38.73
C ASN A 282 -20.66 15.68 37.91
#